data_AF-A0A3D8PS14-F1
#
_entry.id   AF-A0A3D8PS14-F1
#
_cell.length_a   1.000
_cell.length_b   1.000
_cell.length_c   1.000
_cell.angle_alpha   90.00
_cell.angle_beta   90.00
_cell.angle_gamma   90.00
#
_symmetry.space_group_name_H-M   'P 1'
#
loop_
_entity.id
_entity.type
_entity.pdbx_description
1 polymer ?
#
loop_
_entity_poly.entity_id
_entity_poly.type
_entity_poly.pdbx_seq_one_letter_code
_entity_poly.pdbx_strand_id
1 'polypeptide(L)' 'MDIYSDDRILVYVDVDENGVITDAEIGKRIIPSKEFRYFFITEDEEMLTYPEKFKVIDNELVKSAE' A
#
# COMPACT_ATOMS: atom_id res chain seq x y z
N MET A 1 -7.34 27.69 8.24
CA MET A 1 -6.12 27.00 8.70
C MET A 1 -6.35 25.55 8.34
N ASP A 2 -5.94 25.21 7.13
CA ASP A 2 -6.14 23.89 6.55
C ASP A 2 -5.41 22.88 7.43
N ILE A 3 -6.20 22.19 8.23
CA ILE A 3 -5.81 20.99 8.96
C ILE A 3 -5.48 19.99 7.87
N TYR A 4 -4.19 19.86 7.53
CA TYR A 4 -3.69 18.73 6.77
C TYR A 4 -4.03 17.49 7.60
N SER A 5 -5.18 16.87 7.33
CA SER A 5 -5.40 15.49 7.77
C SER A 5 -4.29 14.68 7.14
N ASP A 6 -3.31 14.31 7.95
CA ASP A 6 -2.21 13.40 7.63
C ASP A 6 -2.78 11.98 7.49
N ASP A 7 -3.77 11.82 6.60
CA ASP A 7 -4.43 10.55 6.30
C ASP A 7 -3.68 9.77 5.22
N ARG A 8 -2.42 10.16 5.00
CA ARG A 8 -1.50 9.48 4.09
C ARG A 8 -1.07 8.17 4.72
N ILE A 9 -1.50 7.08 4.10
CA ILE A 9 -1.12 5.73 4.45
C ILE A 9 0.12 5.38 3.64
N LEU A 10 1.18 4.99 4.35
CA LEU A 10 2.40 4.47 3.77
C LEU A 10 2.21 2.97 3.52
N VAL A 11 2.51 2.53 2.31
CA VAL A 11 2.28 1.16 1.85
C VAL A 11 3.61 0.62 1.32
N TYR A 12 4.22 -0.31 2.04
CA TYR A 12 5.42 -1.02 1.63
C TYR A 12 5.02 -2.44 1.27
N VAL A 13 5.27 -2.87 0.02
CA VAL A 13 4.79 -4.18 -0.46
C VAL A 13 5.83 -4.90 -1.31
N ASP A 14 5.86 -6.22 -1.17
CA ASP A 14 6.50 -7.15 -2.07
C ASP A 14 5.43 -7.89 -2.87
N VAL A 15 5.69 -8.09 -4.16
CA VAL A 15 4.74 -8.74 -5.07
C VAL A 15 5.39 -9.92 -5.80
N ASP A 16 4.57 -10.89 -6.18
CA ASP A 16 4.99 -11.97 -7.07
C ASP A 16 5.02 -11.54 -8.55
N GLU A 17 5.34 -12.47 -9.45
CA GLU A 17 5.44 -12.25 -10.90
C GLU A 17 4.16 -11.74 -11.57
N ASN A 18 3.01 -11.92 -10.93
CA ASN A 18 1.68 -11.46 -11.39
C ASN A 18 1.25 -10.15 -10.70
N GLY A 19 2.12 -9.53 -9.89
CA GLY A 19 1.79 -8.29 -9.18
C GLY A 19 0.89 -8.46 -7.96
N VAL A 20 0.65 -9.70 -7.52
CA VAL A 20 -0.12 -9.96 -6.28
C VAL A 20 0.77 -9.70 -5.07
N ILE A 21 0.23 -9.00 -4.07
CA ILE A 21 0.92 -8.68 -2.83
C ILE A 21 1.16 -9.97 -2.05
N THR A 22 2.43 -10.29 -1.82
CA THR A 22 2.88 -11.47 -1.06
C THR A 22 3.26 -11.10 0.37
N ASP A 23 3.70 -9.87 0.58
CA ASP A 23 4.06 -9.34 1.89
C ASP A 23 3.86 -7.82 1.91
N ALA A 24 3.40 -7.29 3.05
CA ALA A 24 3.03 -5.89 3.16
C ALA A 24 3.22 -5.33 4.58
N GLU A 25 3.77 -4.12 4.67
CA GLU A 25 3.73 -3.29 5.87
C GLU A 25 3.02 -1.97 5.55
N ILE A 26 1.93 -1.70 6.28
CA ILE A 26 1.00 -0.61 5.95
C ILE A 26 0.66 0.18 7.21
N GLY A 27 0.71 1.50 7.14
CA GLY A 27 0.36 2.35 8.26
C GLY A 27 0.56 3.84 7.99
N LYS A 28 -0.06 4.70 8.81
CA LYS A 28 0.06 6.16 8.68
C LYS A 28 1.44 6.68 9.12
N ARG A 29 2.12 5.97 10.03
CA ARG A 29 3.45 6.34 10.57
C ARG A 29 4.27 5.10 10.92
N ILE A 30 4.69 4.37 9.90
CA ILE A 30 5.49 3.15 10.06
C ILE A 30 6.86 3.30 9.40
N ILE A 31 7.84 2.60 9.97
CA ILE A 31 9.15 2.37 9.35
C ILE A 31 9.15 0.88 9.00
N PRO A 32 9.40 0.52 7.73
CA PRO A 32 9.38 -0.88 7.33
C PRO A 32 10.50 -1.64 8.07
N SER A 33 10.18 -2.84 8.53
CA SER A 33 11.10 -3.72 9.26
C SER A 33 12.19 -4.32 8.35
N LYS A 34 11.96 -4.33 7.03
CA LYS A 34 12.87 -4.78 5.99
C LYS A 34 12.76 -3.90 4.75
N GLU A 35 13.62 -4.14 3.76
CA GLU A 35 13.47 -3.52 2.44
C GLU A 35 12.34 -4.21 1.65
N PHE A 36 11.44 -3.40 1.09
CA PHE A 36 10.37 -3.85 0.19
C PHE A 36 10.65 -3.39 -1.23
N ARG A 37 10.20 -4.17 -2.21
CA ARG A 37 10.38 -3.84 -3.62
C ARG A 37 9.61 -2.59 -4.05
N TYR A 38 8.44 -2.36 -3.47
CA TYR A 38 7.56 -1.25 -3.83
C TYR A 38 7.15 -0.41 -2.62
N PHE A 39 6.99 0.88 -2.87
CA PHE A 39 6.50 1.86 -1.92
C PHE A 39 5.45 2.75 -2.56
N PHE A 40 4.30 2.86 -1.90
CA PHE A 40 3.19 3.71 -2.32
C PHE A 40 2.68 4.56 -1.16
N ILE A 41 2.01 5.65 -1.51
CA ILE A 41 1.29 6.51 -0.58
C ILE A 41 -0.15 6.59 -1.08
N THR A 42 -1.11 6.22 -0.23
CA THR A 42 -2.53 6.27 -0.54
C THR A 42 -3.31 6.92 0.60
N GLU A 43 -4.52 7.38 0.32
CA GLU A 43 -5.49 7.85 1.32
C GLU A 43 -6.63 6.82 1.49
N ASP A 44 -6.55 5.68 0.78
CA ASP A 44 -7.55 4.61 0.85
C ASP A 44 -7.34 3.74 2.11
N GLU A 45 -8.17 3.97 3.13
CA GLU A 45 -8.16 3.21 4.39
C GLU A 45 -8.49 1.72 4.20
N GLU A 46 -9.10 1.32 3.08
CA GLU A 46 -9.30 -0.11 2.79
C GLU A 46 -7.96 -0.83 2.61
N MET A 47 -6.89 -0.12 2.22
CA MET A 47 -5.55 -0.71 2.13
C MET A 47 -5.04 -1.19 3.49
N LEU A 48 -5.43 -0.53 4.60
CA LEU A 48 -5.05 -0.95 5.96
C LEU A 48 -5.75 -2.25 6.37
N THR A 49 -6.95 -2.50 5.84
CA THR A 49 -7.82 -3.59 6.31
C THR A 49 -7.83 -4.77 5.35
N TYR A 50 -7.75 -4.51 4.04
CA TYR A 50 -7.91 -5.48 2.96
C TYR A 50 -6.82 -5.30 1.89
N PRO A 51 -5.52 -5.44 2.22
CA PRO A 51 -4.45 -5.29 1.25
C PRO A 51 -4.54 -6.30 0.09
N GLU A 52 -5.17 -7.46 0.30
CA GLU A 52 -5.39 -8.47 -0.73
C GLU A 52 -6.31 -8.01 -1.89
N LYS A 53 -7.08 -6.95 -1.68
CA LYS A 53 -7.90 -6.31 -2.74
C LYS A 53 -7.06 -5.44 -3.67
N PHE A 54 -5.77 -5.26 -3.40
CA PHE A 54 -4.88 -4.43 -4.18
C PHE A 54 -3.80 -5.29 -4.86
N LYS A 55 -3.36 -4.83 -6.03
CA LYS A 55 -2.28 -5.42 -6.81
C LYS A 55 -1.38 -4.33 -7.35
N VAL A 56 -0.13 -4.69 -7.61
CA VAL A 56 0.80 -3.79 -8.29
C VAL A 56 0.84 -4.19 -9.76
N ILE A 57 0.33 -3.34 -10.64
CA ILE A 57 0.31 -3.55 -12.09
C ILE A 57 1.06 -2.38 -12.72
N ASP A 58 2.04 -2.65 -13.58
CA ASP A 58 2.86 -1.62 -14.24
C ASP A 58 3.52 -0.59 -13.27
N ASN A 59 3.85 -1.04 -12.05
CA ASN A 59 4.37 -0.23 -10.94
C ASN A 59 3.36 0.77 -10.34
N GLU A 60 2.06 0.55 -10.56
CA GLU A 60 0.97 1.30 -9.94
C GLU A 60 0.17 0.40 -8.99
N LEU A 61 -0.28 0.95 -7.85
CA LEU A 61 -1.15 0.25 -6.91
C LEU A 61 -2.60 0.33 -7.43
N VAL A 62 -3.12 -0.79 -7.93
CA VAL A 62 -4.45 -0.91 -8.51
C VAL A 62 -5.34 -1.73 -7.59
N LYS A 63 -6.54 -1.21 -7.30
CA LYS A 63 -7.58 -1.97 -6.61
C LYS A 63 -8.16 -3.00 -7.59
N SER A 64 -8.05 -4.27 -7.26
CA SER A 64 -8.73 -5.35 -7.97
C SER A 64 -10.23 -5.20 -7.72
N ALA A 65 -10.96 -4.66 -8.69
CA ALA A 65 -12.42 -4.67 -8.65
C ALA A 65 -12.88 -6.14 -8.71
N GLU A 66 -13.64 -6.55 -7.69
CA GLU A 66 -14.42 -7.81 -7.71
C GLU A 66 -15.42 -7.82 -8.87
#